data_AF-A0A538IRN5-F1
#
_entry.id   AF-A0A538IRN5-F1
#
_cell.length_a   1.000
_cell.length_b   1.000
_cell.length_c   1.000
_cell.angle_alpha   90.00
_cell.angle_beta   90.00
_cell.angle_gamma   90.00
#
_symmetry.space_group_name_H-M   'P 1'
#
loop_
_entity.id
_entity.type
_entity.pdbx_description
1 polymer ?
#
loop_
_entity_poly.entity_id
_entity_poly.type
_entity_poly.pdbx_seq_one_letter_code
_entity_poly.pdbx_strand_id
1 'polypeptide(L)'
;MATRGAWIARRSRAEEYEAANRIARVDAETFRAEFPVLERLAFLNAGTDGPVPRRGHDAAVRQLERELTDGRAGMPHFMRLFEFATKLRERLADALGCPPDDVALTRSTSDGVATVLSAFPLGPGDEVLTSDEEHPGVLAPLEGARRRRGFDVRVVPFAELANGVGGRTRLVACSHVSWVSGRVVDAAALAWRGPGGRHGPRVRFLRRLGPEVAMRPGRERQPLRAARAR
;
A
#
# COMPACT_ATOMS: atom_id res chain seq x y z
N MET A 1 1.63 -38.82 38.60
CA MET A 1 2.69 -38.03 37.92
C MET A 1 2.06 -37.28 36.75
N ALA A 2 1.70 -36.02 36.95
CA ALA A 2 1.02 -35.19 35.95
C ALA A 2 2.02 -34.25 35.27
N THR A 3 2.18 -34.37 33.95
CA THR A 3 3.00 -33.48 33.13
C THR A 3 2.18 -32.25 32.72
N ARG A 4 2.56 -31.08 33.26
CA ARG A 4 2.02 -29.77 32.89
C ARG A 4 2.50 -29.42 31.47
N GLY A 5 1.58 -29.34 30.52
CA GLY A 5 1.81 -28.76 29.20
C GLY A 5 1.95 -27.24 29.31
N ALA A 6 3.07 -26.72 28.81
CA ALA A 6 3.31 -25.28 28.70
C ALA A 6 2.43 -24.70 27.58
N TRP A 7 1.36 -24.01 27.97
CA TRP A 7 0.59 -23.16 27.08
C TRP A 7 1.38 -21.88 26.81
N ILE A 8 2.00 -21.80 25.62
CA ILE A 8 2.46 -20.51 25.09
C ILE A 8 1.20 -19.70 24.80
N ALA A 9 0.91 -18.73 25.65
CA ALA A 9 -0.15 -17.76 25.43
C ALA A 9 0.08 -17.09 24.06
N ARG A 10 -0.77 -17.39 23.08
CA ARG A 10 -0.82 -16.62 21.83
C ARG A 10 -1.12 -15.18 22.22
N ARG A 11 -0.21 -14.27 21.90
CA ARG A 11 -0.49 -12.83 21.94
C ARG A 11 -1.74 -12.57 21.14
N SER A 12 -2.58 -11.67 21.63
CA SER A 12 -3.76 -11.28 20.88
C SER A 12 -3.32 -10.63 19.56
N ARG A 13 -4.14 -10.75 18.52
CA ARG A 13 -3.89 -10.15 17.20
C ARG A 13 -3.66 -8.62 17.29
N ALA A 14 -4.15 -7.98 18.36
CA ALA A 14 -3.93 -6.58 18.69
C ALA A 14 -2.51 -6.29 19.24
N GLU A 15 -1.97 -7.18 20.07
CA GLU A 15 -0.61 -7.06 20.61
C GLU A 15 0.47 -7.35 19.56
N GLU A 16 0.21 -8.30 18.64
CA GLU A 16 1.06 -8.52 17.47
C GLU A 16 1.03 -7.31 16.53
N TYR A 17 -0.12 -6.65 16.38
CA TYR A 17 -0.26 -5.44 15.57
C TYR A 17 0.40 -4.21 16.21
N GLU A 18 0.28 -4.01 17.54
CA GLU A 18 1.01 -2.95 18.26
C GLU A 18 2.52 -3.16 18.24
N ALA A 19 2.99 -4.41 18.32
CA ALA A 19 4.41 -4.73 18.23
C ALA A 19 4.98 -4.51 16.82
N ALA A 20 4.20 -4.83 15.78
CA ALA A 20 4.57 -4.65 14.38
C ALA A 20 4.47 -3.18 13.93
N ASN A 21 3.58 -2.40 14.55
CA ASN A 21 3.25 -1.03 14.13
C ASN A 21 3.72 0.01 15.16
N ARG A 22 5.00 -0.07 15.54
CA ARG A 22 5.69 0.97 16.31
C ARG A 22 5.97 2.18 15.42
N ILE A 23 4.91 2.87 14.99
CA ILE A 23 5.06 4.26 14.57
C ILE A 23 5.53 5.00 15.82
N ALA A 24 6.78 5.49 15.81
CA ALA A 24 7.31 6.31 16.89
C ALA A 24 6.26 7.38 17.23
N ARG A 25 6.04 7.68 18.52
CA ARG A 25 5.10 8.74 18.90
C ARG A 25 5.58 10.04 18.25
N VAL A 26 4.88 10.43 17.19
CA VAL A 26 5.14 11.69 16.50
C VAL A 26 4.46 12.77 17.31
N ASP A 27 5.22 13.79 17.71
CA ASP A 27 4.62 15.00 18.27
C ASP A 27 3.76 15.67 17.20
N ALA A 28 2.44 15.73 17.45
CA ALA A 28 1.47 16.14 16.46
C ALA A 28 1.65 17.61 16.05
N GLU A 29 2.09 18.46 16.99
CA GLU A 29 2.33 19.88 16.72
C GLU A 29 3.55 20.08 15.82
N THR A 30 4.67 19.45 16.16
CA THR A 30 5.89 19.45 15.33
C THR A 30 5.62 18.88 13.93
N PHE A 31 4.84 17.80 13.82
CA PHE A 31 4.49 17.25 12.51
C PHE A 31 3.60 18.17 11.69
N ARG A 32 2.61 18.83 12.32
CA ARG A 32 1.77 19.81 11.63
C ARG A 32 2.57 21.01 11.13
N ALA A 33 3.59 21.43 11.86
CA ALA A 33 4.47 22.53 11.46
C ALA A 33 5.26 22.26 10.15
N GLU A 34 5.38 21.01 9.71
CA GLU A 34 5.95 20.67 8.40
C GLU A 34 5.07 21.10 7.23
N PHE A 35 3.78 21.39 7.45
CA PHE A 35 2.80 21.65 6.40
C PHE A 35 2.19 23.05 6.56
N PRO A 36 2.77 24.10 5.96
CA PRO A 36 2.32 25.49 6.14
C PRO A 36 0.85 25.73 5.75
N VAL A 37 0.29 24.90 4.86
CA VAL A 37 -1.14 24.99 4.49
C VAL A 37 -2.07 24.77 5.69
N LEU A 38 -1.63 24.02 6.71
CA LEU A 38 -2.41 23.69 7.90
C LEU A 38 -2.54 24.86 8.90
N GLU A 39 -1.80 25.95 8.70
CA GLU A 39 -1.97 27.21 9.44
C GLU A 39 -3.25 27.94 9.02
N ARG A 40 -3.74 27.67 7.79
CA ARG A 40 -4.86 28.40 7.18
C ARG A 40 -6.04 27.51 6.85
N LEU A 41 -5.83 26.21 6.62
CA LEU A 41 -6.85 25.28 6.16
C LEU A 41 -6.89 23.99 6.99
N ALA A 42 -8.10 23.53 7.29
CA ALA A 42 -8.34 22.14 7.64
C ALA A 42 -8.28 21.28 6.37
N PHE A 43 -7.13 20.65 6.11
CA PHE A 43 -6.92 19.87 4.89
C PHE A 43 -7.53 18.45 5.01
N LEU A 44 -8.77 18.30 4.57
CA LEU A 44 -9.55 17.04 4.66
C LEU A 44 -9.60 16.24 3.34
N ASN A 45 -8.70 16.50 2.40
CA ASN A 45 -8.65 15.84 1.08
C ASN A 45 -7.30 15.13 0.82
N ALA A 46 -6.64 14.63 1.87
CA ALA A 46 -5.34 13.96 1.75
C ALA A 46 -5.38 12.64 0.95
N GLY A 47 -6.58 12.09 0.70
CA GLY A 47 -6.76 10.89 -0.13
C GLY A 47 -6.60 11.13 -1.64
N THR A 48 -6.71 12.38 -2.10
CA THR A 48 -6.40 12.77 -3.49
C THR A 48 -4.91 13.05 -3.61
N ASP A 49 -4.48 14.20 -3.08
CA ASP A 49 -3.09 14.63 -3.00
C ASP A 49 -2.87 15.28 -1.63
N GLY A 50 -1.97 14.70 -0.83
CA GLY A 50 -1.63 15.21 0.50
C GLY A 50 -0.89 16.55 0.44
N PRO A 51 -0.88 17.34 1.54
CA PRO A 51 -0.08 18.54 1.61
C PRO A 51 1.41 18.19 1.48
N VAL A 52 2.17 19.02 0.77
CA VAL A 52 3.62 18.82 0.60
C VAL A 52 4.34 19.27 1.88
N PRO A 53 5.18 18.42 2.50
CA PRO A 53 5.95 18.83 3.66
C PRO A 53 7.13 19.72 3.26
N ARG A 54 7.49 20.68 4.12
CA ARG A 54 8.61 21.62 3.92
C ARG A 54 9.91 20.90 3.57
N ARG A 55 10.26 19.84 4.30
CA ARG A 55 11.46 19.04 4.00
C ARG A 55 11.49 18.45 2.58
N GLY A 56 10.33 18.07 2.05
CA GLY A 56 10.20 17.51 0.70
C GLY A 56 10.35 18.60 -0.35
N HIS A 57 9.69 19.74 -0.13
CA HIS A 57 9.87 20.95 -0.94
C HIS A 57 11.34 21.38 -1.01
N ASP A 58 11.99 21.54 0.14
CA ASP A 58 13.36 22.06 0.20
C ASP A 58 14.36 21.09 -0.44
N ALA A 59 14.12 19.78 -0.35
CA ALA A 59 14.93 18.77 -1.05
C ALA A 59 14.78 18.87 -2.57
N ALA A 60 13.55 19.05 -3.08
CA ALA A 60 13.28 19.23 -4.50
C ALA A 60 13.93 20.51 -5.04
N VAL A 61 13.79 21.64 -4.33
CA VAL A 61 14.43 22.92 -4.70
C VAL A 61 15.95 22.77 -4.77
N ARG A 62 16.57 22.17 -3.75
CA ARG A 62 18.03 21.94 -3.75
C ARG A 62 18.47 21.05 -4.91
N GLN A 63 17.65 20.08 -5.31
CA GLN A 63 17.99 19.21 -6.44
C GLN A 63 17.89 19.95 -7.77
N LEU A 64 16.83 20.74 -7.97
CA LEU A 64 16.66 21.56 -9.17
C LEU A 64 17.77 22.61 -9.30
N GLU A 65 18.16 23.25 -8.19
CA GLU A 65 19.26 24.21 -8.19
C GLU A 65 20.57 23.56 -8.64
N ARG A 66 20.89 22.36 -8.15
CA ARG A 66 22.07 21.61 -8.60
C ARG A 66 22.02 21.26 -10.08
N GLU A 67 20.86 20.85 -10.58
CA GLU A 67 20.70 20.54 -12.01
C GLU A 67 20.84 21.79 -12.88
N LEU A 68 20.42 22.95 -12.38
CA LEU A 68 20.60 24.24 -13.03
C LEU A 68 22.08 24.67 -13.04
N THR A 69 22.79 24.55 -11.91
CA THR A 69 24.18 25.04 -11.78
C THR A 69 25.22 24.08 -12.34
N ASP A 70 25.06 22.78 -12.10
CA ASP A 70 26.05 21.75 -12.46
C ASP A 70 25.74 21.10 -13.81
N GLY A 71 24.54 21.34 -14.34
CA GLY A 71 24.03 20.71 -15.54
C GLY A 71 23.63 19.24 -15.34
N ARG A 72 23.06 18.66 -16.41
CA ARG A 72 22.57 17.27 -16.46
C ARG A 72 23.38 16.41 -17.44
N ALA A 73 24.70 16.54 -17.40
CA ALA A 73 25.60 15.87 -18.34
C ALA A 73 26.84 15.29 -17.66
N GLY A 74 27.48 14.35 -18.36
CA GLY A 74 28.73 13.73 -17.93
C GLY A 74 28.58 12.71 -16.81
N MET A 75 29.68 12.01 -16.54
CA MET A 75 29.73 10.93 -15.54
C MET A 75 29.28 11.37 -14.13
N PRO A 76 29.65 12.56 -13.61
CA PRO A 76 29.22 12.98 -12.28
C PRO A 76 27.69 13.05 -12.12
N HIS A 77 26.96 13.48 -13.16
CA HIS A 77 25.49 13.50 -13.13
C HIS A 77 24.92 12.08 -13.00
N PHE A 78 25.38 11.15 -13.84
CA PHE A 78 24.88 9.78 -13.83
C PHE A 78 25.24 9.02 -12.55
N MET A 79 26.44 9.20 -12.01
CA MET A 79 26.82 8.58 -10.72
C MET A 79 25.87 9.03 -9.60
N ARG A 80 25.57 10.33 -9.51
CA ARG A 80 24.61 10.86 -8.53
C ARG A 80 23.21 10.31 -8.73
N LEU A 81 22.75 10.22 -9.98
CA LEU A 81 21.44 9.66 -10.31
C LEU A 81 21.33 8.19 -9.84
N PHE A 82 22.34 7.37 -10.12
CA PHE A 82 22.38 5.97 -9.69
C PHE A 82 22.48 5.83 -8.17
N GLU A 83 23.29 6.66 -7.50
CA GLU A 83 23.39 6.69 -6.05
C GLU A 83 22.04 7.05 -5.41
N PHE A 84 21.37 8.09 -5.93
CA PHE A 84 20.06 8.52 -5.44
C PHE A 84 19.00 7.41 -5.62
N ALA A 85 18.94 6.80 -6.80
CA ALA A 85 18.02 5.71 -7.09
C ALA A 85 18.27 4.48 -6.20
N THR A 86 19.54 4.18 -5.89
CA THR A 86 19.92 3.07 -5.01
C THR A 86 19.49 3.33 -3.58
N LYS A 87 19.85 4.50 -3.02
CA LYS A 87 19.44 4.90 -1.66
C LYS A 87 17.92 4.97 -1.49
N LEU A 88 17.21 5.43 -2.51
CA LEU A 88 15.75 5.47 -2.47
C LEU A 88 15.14 4.06 -2.46
N ARG A 89 15.65 3.15 -3.29
CA ARG A 89 15.22 1.74 -3.27
C ARG A 89 15.48 1.08 -1.92
N GLU A 90 16.66 1.26 -1.34
CA GLU A 90 17.00 0.73 -0.01
C GLU A 90 16.03 1.21 1.08
N ARG A 91 15.73 2.51 1.11
CA ARG A 91 14.78 3.09 2.09
C ARG A 91 13.35 2.60 1.90
N LEU A 92 12.90 2.50 0.66
CA LEU A 92 11.57 1.96 0.36
C LEU A 92 11.48 0.47 0.69
N ALA A 93 12.54 -0.29 0.42
CA ALA A 93 12.60 -1.71 0.72
C ALA A 93 12.54 -1.98 2.23
N ASP A 94 13.26 -1.18 3.03
CA ASP A 94 13.17 -1.22 4.50
C ASP A 94 11.74 -0.94 4.98
N ALA A 95 11.10 0.13 4.49
CA ALA A 95 9.72 0.47 4.83
C ALA A 95 8.70 -0.60 4.40
N LEU A 96 8.97 -1.31 3.30
CA LEU A 96 8.11 -2.38 2.77
C LEU A 96 8.43 -3.76 3.35
N GLY A 97 9.53 -3.90 4.09
CA GLY A 97 10.01 -5.18 4.62
C GLY A 97 10.43 -6.18 3.53
N CYS A 98 11.03 -5.72 2.43
CA CYS A 98 11.50 -6.57 1.33
C CYS A 98 12.97 -6.29 0.94
N PRO A 99 13.61 -7.16 0.13
CA PRO A 99 14.92 -6.86 -0.46
C PRO A 99 14.88 -5.64 -1.40
N PRO A 100 15.95 -4.82 -1.47
CA PRO A 100 16.02 -3.70 -2.41
C PRO A 100 15.86 -4.07 -3.89
N ASP A 101 16.27 -5.29 -4.26
CA ASP A 101 16.13 -5.82 -5.63
C ASP A 101 14.67 -6.15 -5.99
N ASP A 102 13.77 -6.24 -5.00
CA ASP A 102 12.33 -6.41 -5.21
C ASP A 102 11.59 -5.06 -5.39
N VAL A 103 12.31 -3.93 -5.33
CA VAL A 103 11.73 -2.58 -5.46
C VAL A 103 12.07 -1.95 -6.81
N ALA A 104 11.03 -1.66 -7.60
CA ALA A 104 11.12 -0.84 -8.80
C ALA A 104 10.59 0.57 -8.56
N LEU A 105 11.33 1.58 -9.04
CA LEU A 105 10.89 2.99 -9.02
C LEU A 105 10.08 3.28 -10.29
N THR A 106 8.86 3.80 -10.13
CA THR A 106 7.95 4.14 -11.22
C THR A 106 7.51 5.60 -11.11
N ARG A 107 6.88 6.14 -12.17
CA ARG A 107 6.44 7.55 -12.16
C ARG A 107 5.22 7.78 -11.27
N SER A 108 4.39 6.76 -11.10
CA SER A 108 3.22 6.77 -10.24
C SER A 108 2.78 5.33 -9.95
N THR A 109 1.80 5.16 -9.05
CA THR A 109 1.18 3.84 -8.84
C THR A 109 0.49 3.33 -10.10
N SER A 110 -0.21 4.19 -10.85
CA SER A 110 -0.88 3.80 -12.10
C SER A 110 0.12 3.33 -13.16
N ASP A 111 1.27 4.01 -13.26
CA ASP A 111 2.38 3.60 -14.12
C ASP A 111 2.91 2.23 -13.71
N GLY A 112 3.16 2.00 -12.42
CA GLY A 112 3.62 0.70 -11.92
C GLY A 112 2.62 -0.43 -12.16
N VAL A 113 1.33 -0.17 -11.98
CA VAL A 113 0.26 -1.13 -12.30
C VAL A 113 0.26 -1.46 -13.80
N ALA A 114 0.37 -0.45 -14.66
CA ALA A 114 0.44 -0.64 -16.10
C ALA A 114 1.69 -1.43 -16.53
N THR A 115 2.84 -1.19 -15.90
CA THR A 115 4.09 -1.93 -16.11
C THR A 115 3.90 -3.40 -15.77
N VAL A 116 3.38 -3.72 -14.59
CA VAL A 116 3.15 -5.11 -14.17
C VAL A 116 2.16 -5.80 -15.11
N LEU A 117 1.02 -5.19 -15.44
CA LEU A 117 0.03 -5.81 -16.32
C LEU A 117 0.54 -6.01 -17.74
N SER A 118 1.46 -5.17 -18.21
CA SER A 118 2.05 -5.31 -19.56
C SER A 118 3.11 -6.42 -19.63
N ALA A 119 3.81 -6.67 -18.51
CA ALA A 119 4.87 -7.68 -18.39
C ALA A 119 4.37 -9.04 -17.89
N PHE A 120 3.24 -9.08 -17.17
CA PHE A 120 2.67 -10.34 -16.67
C PHE A 120 2.14 -11.19 -17.85
N PRO A 121 2.45 -12.50 -17.90
CA PRO A 121 2.10 -13.34 -19.04
C PRO A 121 0.61 -13.78 -18.99
N LEU A 122 -0.31 -12.82 -19.05
CA LEU A 122 -1.75 -13.07 -19.19
C LEU A 122 -2.12 -13.25 -20.65
N GLY A 123 -3.03 -14.18 -20.93
CA GLY A 123 -3.60 -14.39 -22.27
C GLY A 123 -5.05 -14.90 -22.24
N PRO A 124 -5.59 -15.29 -23.41
CA PRO A 124 -6.92 -15.87 -23.50
C PRO A 124 -7.08 -17.09 -22.57
N GLY A 125 -8.20 -17.14 -21.86
CA GLY A 125 -8.49 -18.19 -20.87
C GLY A 125 -8.04 -17.87 -19.44
N ASP A 126 -7.10 -16.95 -19.25
CA ASP A 126 -6.74 -16.43 -17.94
C ASP A 126 -7.79 -15.46 -17.40
N GLU A 127 -7.89 -15.37 -16.07
CA GLU A 127 -8.77 -14.42 -15.39
C GLU A 127 -7.97 -13.54 -14.42
N VAL A 128 -8.24 -12.23 -14.47
CA VAL A 128 -7.84 -11.27 -13.45
C VAL A 128 -9.04 -10.94 -12.57
N LEU A 129 -8.91 -11.15 -11.28
CA LEU A 129 -9.91 -10.76 -10.29
C LEU A 129 -9.64 -9.34 -9.79
N THR A 130 -10.68 -8.53 -9.69
CA THR A 130 -10.62 -7.16 -9.17
C THR A 130 -11.87 -6.82 -8.36
N SER A 131 -11.91 -5.63 -7.75
CA SER A 131 -13.04 -5.20 -6.91
C SER A 131 -13.90 -4.10 -7.53
N ASP A 132 -15.11 -3.94 -7.01
CA ASP A 132 -16.04 -2.84 -7.34
C ASP A 132 -15.64 -1.49 -6.70
N GLU A 133 -14.67 -1.49 -5.78
CA GLU A 133 -14.16 -0.29 -5.11
C GLU A 133 -12.78 0.14 -5.64
N GLU A 134 -12.40 -0.23 -6.87
CA GLU A 134 -11.08 0.10 -7.40
C GLU A 134 -10.94 1.54 -7.91
N HIS A 135 -9.74 2.08 -7.72
CA HIS A 135 -9.39 3.40 -8.24
C HIS A 135 -9.19 3.35 -9.77
N PRO A 136 -9.51 4.43 -10.51
CA PRO A 136 -9.28 4.51 -11.96
C PRO A 136 -7.85 4.18 -12.42
N GLY A 137 -6.86 4.49 -11.56
CA GLY A 137 -5.45 4.14 -11.76
C GLY A 137 -5.14 2.63 -11.79
N VAL A 138 -6.07 1.78 -11.35
CA VAL A 138 -6.02 0.32 -11.54
C VAL A 138 -6.88 -0.09 -12.73
N LEU A 139 -8.11 0.44 -12.81
CA LEU A 139 -9.10 0.05 -13.83
C LEU A 139 -8.65 0.37 -15.26
N ALA A 140 -8.12 1.57 -15.51
CA ALA A 140 -7.70 1.99 -16.85
C ALA A 140 -6.56 1.12 -17.42
N PRO A 141 -5.43 0.89 -16.71
CA PRO A 141 -4.40 0.00 -17.22
C PRO A 141 -4.86 -1.47 -17.31
N LEU A 142 -5.76 -1.91 -16.41
CA LEU A 142 -6.35 -3.25 -16.47
C LEU A 142 -7.16 -3.46 -17.75
N GLU A 143 -8.08 -2.55 -18.07
CA GLU A 143 -8.87 -2.62 -19.30
C GLU A 143 -7.99 -2.52 -20.55
N GLY A 144 -7.00 -1.61 -20.53
CA GLY A 144 -6.05 -1.48 -21.62
C GLY A 144 -5.21 -2.74 -21.86
N ALA A 145 -4.81 -3.45 -20.79
CA ALA A 145 -4.12 -4.73 -20.89
C ALA A 145 -5.07 -5.84 -21.36
N ARG A 146 -6.31 -5.87 -20.84
CA ARG A 146 -7.35 -6.82 -21.21
C ARG A 146 -7.59 -6.83 -22.72
N ARG A 147 -7.80 -5.64 -23.31
CA ARG A 147 -8.01 -5.48 -24.77
C ARG A 147 -6.82 -5.94 -25.62
N ARG A 148 -5.59 -5.75 -25.13
CA ARG A 148 -4.36 -6.13 -25.86
C ARG A 148 -4.00 -7.61 -25.75
N ARG A 149 -4.38 -8.26 -24.65
CA ARG A 149 -3.93 -9.62 -24.30
C ARG A 149 -5.05 -10.66 -24.33
N GLY A 150 -6.32 -10.24 -24.28
CA GLY A 150 -7.48 -11.13 -24.41
C GLY A 150 -7.81 -11.98 -23.18
N PHE A 151 -7.27 -11.67 -22.00
CA PHE A 151 -7.70 -12.30 -20.74
C PHE A 151 -9.07 -11.78 -20.27
N ASP A 152 -9.70 -12.47 -19.33
CA ASP A 152 -10.96 -12.06 -18.72
C ASP A 152 -10.73 -11.23 -17.45
N VAL A 153 -11.61 -10.26 -17.18
CA VAL A 153 -11.64 -9.52 -15.91
C VAL A 153 -12.94 -9.84 -15.21
N ARG A 154 -12.84 -10.30 -13.96
CA ARG A 154 -14.00 -10.50 -13.10
C ARG A 154 -13.95 -9.50 -11.94
N VAL A 155 -15.07 -8.82 -11.75
CA VAL A 155 -15.27 -7.86 -10.66
C VAL A 155 -16.12 -8.53 -9.59
N VAL A 156 -15.71 -8.41 -8.33
CA VAL A 156 -16.47 -8.87 -7.16
C VAL A 156 -16.60 -7.75 -6.12
N PRO A 157 -17.56 -7.81 -5.20
CA PRO A 157 -17.59 -6.88 -4.06
C PRO A 157 -16.25 -6.87 -3.32
N PHE A 158 -15.74 -5.70 -2.93
CA PHE A 158 -14.46 -5.57 -2.20
C PHE A 158 -14.37 -6.49 -0.97
N ALA A 159 -15.48 -6.63 -0.24
CA ALA A 159 -15.58 -7.51 0.92
C ALA A 159 -15.45 -9.01 0.59
N GLU A 160 -15.73 -9.40 -0.66
CA GLU A 160 -15.71 -10.79 -1.13
C GLU A 160 -14.44 -11.13 -1.90
N LEU A 161 -13.51 -10.19 -2.07
CA LEU A 161 -12.33 -10.35 -2.92
C LEU A 161 -11.52 -11.61 -2.62
N ALA A 162 -11.35 -11.95 -1.33
CA ALA A 162 -10.64 -13.18 -0.93
C ALA A 162 -11.40 -14.46 -1.31
N ASN A 163 -12.72 -14.47 -1.13
CA ASN A 163 -13.58 -15.60 -1.49
C ASN A 163 -13.80 -15.70 -3.01
N GLY A 164 -13.58 -14.61 -3.74
CA GLY A 164 -13.71 -14.55 -5.18
C GLY A 164 -12.59 -15.25 -5.93
N VAL A 165 -11.49 -15.66 -5.29
CA VAL A 165 -10.38 -16.34 -5.97
C VAL A 165 -10.80 -17.74 -6.44
N GLY A 166 -10.77 -17.97 -7.75
CA GLY A 166 -11.20 -19.23 -8.37
C GLY A 166 -10.09 -19.95 -9.14
N GLY A 167 -10.39 -21.13 -9.70
CA GLY A 167 -9.41 -21.96 -10.41
C GLY A 167 -8.81 -21.34 -11.69
N ARG A 168 -9.50 -20.36 -12.28
CA ARG A 168 -9.03 -19.59 -13.46
C ARG A 168 -8.26 -18.32 -13.08
N THR A 169 -8.34 -17.88 -11.83
CA THR A 169 -7.73 -16.61 -11.39
C THR A 169 -6.21 -16.74 -11.42
N ARG A 170 -5.55 -15.89 -12.23
CA ARG A 170 -4.07 -15.83 -12.33
C ARG A 170 -3.49 -14.63 -11.60
N LEU A 171 -4.25 -13.56 -11.51
CA LEU A 171 -3.84 -12.30 -10.87
C LEU A 171 -5.02 -11.73 -10.10
N VAL A 172 -4.76 -11.20 -8.90
CA VAL A 172 -5.70 -10.30 -8.21
C VAL A 172 -5.11 -8.90 -8.31
N ALA A 173 -5.82 -7.99 -8.98
CA ALA A 173 -5.47 -6.59 -9.11
C ALA A 173 -6.41 -5.77 -8.24
N CYS A 174 -5.91 -5.27 -7.10
CA CYS A 174 -6.76 -4.57 -6.13
C CYS A 174 -6.03 -3.48 -5.33
N SER A 175 -6.80 -2.62 -4.68
CA SER A 175 -6.29 -1.62 -3.76
C SER A 175 -6.07 -2.24 -2.36
N HIS A 176 -4.96 -1.89 -1.70
CA HIS A 176 -4.73 -2.33 -0.32
C HIS A 176 -5.76 -1.69 0.63
N VAL A 177 -6.02 -0.41 0.41
CA VAL A 177 -7.04 0.38 1.10
C VAL A 177 -7.98 0.88 0.04
N SER A 178 -9.28 0.62 0.20
CA SER A 178 -10.29 1.15 -0.72
C SER A 178 -10.27 2.67 -0.72
N TRP A 179 -10.23 3.26 -1.92
CA TRP A 179 -10.33 4.71 -2.08
C TRP A 179 -11.75 5.24 -1.86
N VAL A 180 -12.76 4.35 -1.87
CA VAL A 180 -14.17 4.69 -1.66
C VAL A 180 -14.52 4.63 -0.17
N SER A 181 -14.20 3.51 0.49
CA SER A 181 -14.67 3.21 1.84
C SER A 181 -13.60 3.33 2.92
N GLY A 182 -12.32 3.45 2.55
CA GLY A 182 -11.19 3.41 3.49
C GLY A 182 -10.95 2.03 4.13
N ARG A 183 -11.70 1.00 3.71
CA ARG A 183 -11.53 -0.37 4.21
C ARG A 183 -10.21 -0.96 3.75
N VAL A 184 -9.54 -1.68 4.66
CA VAL A 184 -8.32 -2.40 4.36
C VAL A 184 -8.67 -3.80 3.87
N VAL A 185 -8.04 -4.23 2.77
CA VAL A 185 -8.21 -5.58 2.23
C VAL A 185 -7.61 -6.63 3.16
N ASP A 186 -8.25 -7.81 3.28
CA ASP A 186 -7.67 -8.95 4.00
C ASP A 186 -6.53 -9.58 3.19
N ALA A 187 -5.35 -8.98 3.30
CA ALA A 187 -4.17 -9.39 2.57
C ALA A 187 -3.70 -10.81 2.96
N ALA A 188 -3.98 -11.25 4.18
CA ALA A 188 -3.62 -12.58 4.65
C ALA A 188 -4.52 -13.65 4.02
N ALA A 189 -5.83 -13.40 3.95
CA ALA A 189 -6.78 -14.28 3.27
C ALA A 189 -6.50 -14.34 1.76
N LEU A 190 -6.07 -13.23 1.16
CA LEU A 190 -5.63 -13.21 -0.24
C LEU A 190 -4.33 -14.00 -0.43
N ALA A 191 -3.32 -13.82 0.42
CA ALA A 191 -2.07 -14.56 0.35
C ALA A 191 -2.24 -16.09 0.56
N TRP A 192 -3.38 -16.51 1.11
CA TRP A 192 -3.68 -17.92 1.36
C TRP A 192 -3.86 -18.69 0.05
N ARG A 193 -3.00 -19.68 -0.13
CA ARG A 193 -3.05 -20.67 -1.20
C ARG A 193 -3.96 -21.79 -0.70
N GLY A 194 -5.04 -22.08 -1.40
CA GLY A 194 -6.01 -23.12 -1.01
C GLY A 194 -5.42 -24.50 -0.63
N PRO A 195 -6.25 -25.46 -0.19
CA PRO A 195 -5.79 -26.77 0.30
C PRO A 195 -5.04 -27.51 -0.83
N GLY A 196 -3.71 -27.46 -0.81
CA GLY A 196 -2.85 -27.90 -1.92
C GLY A 196 -1.44 -27.32 -1.89
N GLY A 197 -1.21 -26.24 -1.12
CA GLY A 197 0.04 -25.85 -0.41
C GLY A 197 1.33 -25.61 -1.20
N ARG A 198 1.56 -26.28 -2.33
CA ARG A 198 2.77 -26.20 -3.17
C ARG A 198 2.50 -26.24 -4.69
N HIS A 199 1.33 -26.73 -5.12
CA HIS A 199 1.07 -27.04 -6.55
C HIS A 199 -0.18 -26.35 -7.15
N GLY A 200 -0.91 -25.55 -6.38
CA GLY A 200 -2.00 -24.71 -6.91
C GLY A 200 -1.48 -23.50 -7.71
N PRO A 201 -2.28 -22.92 -8.62
CA PRO A 201 -1.86 -21.75 -9.40
C PRO A 201 -1.42 -20.63 -8.45
N ARG A 202 -0.20 -20.11 -8.68
CA ARG A 202 0.36 -19.01 -7.89
C ARG A 202 -0.38 -17.73 -8.26
N VAL A 203 -1.46 -17.43 -7.54
CA VAL A 203 -2.14 -16.12 -7.64
C VAL A 203 -1.17 -15.06 -7.12
N ARG A 204 -0.86 -14.08 -7.98
CA ARG A 204 -0.03 -12.93 -7.59
C ARG A 204 -0.93 -11.74 -7.26
N PHE A 205 -0.43 -10.88 -6.38
CA PHE A 205 -1.15 -9.70 -5.92
C PHE A 205 -0.49 -8.45 -6.50
N LEU A 206 -1.26 -7.70 -7.28
CA LEU A 206 -0.91 -6.35 -7.66
C LEU A 206 -1.69 -5.40 -6.76
N ARG A 207 -0.96 -4.70 -5.87
CA ARG A 207 -1.56 -3.87 -4.82
C ARG A 207 -1.21 -2.41 -5.02
N ARG A 208 -2.21 -1.54 -5.06
CA ARG A 208 -2.01 -0.12 -4.79
C ARG A 208 -1.86 0.07 -3.29
N LEU A 209 -0.67 0.44 -2.84
CA LEU A 209 -0.43 0.85 -1.46
C LEU A 209 -1.03 2.24 -1.28
N GLY A 210 -1.97 2.37 -0.34
CA GLY A 210 -2.38 3.67 0.20
C GLY A 210 -1.46 4.07 1.36
N PRO A 211 -1.55 5.30 1.88
CA PRO A 211 -0.92 5.64 3.15
C PRO A 211 -1.48 4.70 4.23
N GLU A 212 -0.62 4.01 4.97
CA GLU A 212 -1.03 3.23 6.14
C GLU A 212 -1.59 4.18 7.20
N VAL A 213 -2.92 4.35 7.24
CA VAL A 213 -3.62 4.98 8.35
C VAL A 213 -4.59 3.96 8.91
N ALA A 214 -4.14 3.22 9.93
CA ALA A 214 -5.00 2.33 10.70
C ALA A 214 -5.99 3.17 11.54
N MET A 215 -7.14 3.50 10.96
CA MET A 215 -8.27 4.03 11.71
C MET A 215 -8.87 2.91 12.58
N ARG A 216 -8.88 3.12 13.90
CA ARG A 216 -9.55 2.21 14.86
C ARG A 216 -11.07 2.24 14.61
N PRO A 217 -11.80 1.09 14.68
CA PRO A 217 -13.23 1.14 14.89
C PRO A 217 -13.51 1.75 16.27
N GLY A 218 -14.37 2.77 16.31
CA GLY A 218 -14.73 3.47 17.54
C GLY A 218 -15.29 2.49 18.58
N ARG A 219 -14.73 2.51 19.79
CA ARG A 219 -15.36 1.82 20.94
C ARG A 219 -16.69 2.50 21.23
N GLU A 220 -17.76 1.70 21.29
CA GLU A 220 -19.03 2.11 21.90
C GLU A 220 -18.75 2.75 23.26
N ARG A 221 -19.20 3.99 23.43
CA ARG A 221 -19.15 4.68 24.72
C ARG A 221 -20.18 4.01 25.63
N GLN A 222 -19.71 3.38 26.71
CA GLN A 222 -20.58 3.04 27.83
C GLN A 222 -21.24 4.32 28.38
N PRO A 223 -22.54 4.29 28.71
CA PRO A 223 -23.19 5.45 29.31
C PRO A 223 -22.63 5.72 30.71
N LEU A 224 -22.22 6.98 30.94
CA LEU A 224 -21.80 7.52 32.23
C LEU A 224 -22.92 7.32 33.26
N ARG A 225 -22.64 6.56 34.32
CA ARG A 225 -23.49 6.52 35.52
C ARG A 225 -23.48 7.90 36.17
N ALA A 226 -24.65 8.51 36.28
CA ALA A 226 -24.86 9.75 37.02
C ALA A 226 -24.51 9.55 38.51
N ALA A 227 -23.46 10.21 38.97
CA ALA A 227 -23.20 10.37 40.39
C ALA A 227 -24.16 11.44 40.93
N ARG A 228 -25.01 11.01 41.87
CA ARG A 228 -25.96 11.88 42.58
C ARG A 228 -25.22 12.92 43.42
N ALA A 229 -25.72 14.14 43.38
CA ALA A 229 -25.36 15.26 44.24
C ALA A 229 -25.55 14.93 45.73
N ARG A 230 -24.57 15.33 46.55
CA ARG A 230 -24.74 15.96 47.86
C ARG A 230 -23.59 16.93 48.07
#